data_AF-A0A2J0LQL5-F1
#
_entry.id   AF-A0A2J0LQL5-F1
#
_cell.length_a   1.000
_cell.length_b   1.000
_cell.length_c   1.000
_cell.angle_alpha   90.00
_cell.angle_beta   90.00
_cell.angle_gamma   90.00
#
_symmetry.space_group_name_H-M   'P 1'
#
loop_
_entity.id
_entity.type
_entity.pdbx_description
1 polymer ?
#
loop_
_entity_poly.entity_id
_entity_poly.type
_entity_poly.pdbx_seq_one_letter_code
_entity_poly.pdbx_strand_id
1 'polypeptide(L)'
;ELKKKDLFFLDSRTTPVSVCGNISRKIRLKYAERSVFLDLGQKKEEKQYRAYVKKQIRELINIAKTRGSAIAIGHDKKLTIEVIKDSIPDIEKENIKIVPLKKLVGKYEK
;
A
#
# COMPACT_ATOMS: atom_id res chain seq x y z
N GLU A 1 -12.14 16.56 13.10
CA GLU A 1 -10.82 16.93 12.53
C GLU A 1 -10.59 16.46 11.09
N LEU A 2 -10.28 15.18 10.79
CA LEU A 2 -9.88 14.76 9.42
C LEU A 2 -10.89 15.11 8.32
N LYS A 3 -12.17 14.82 8.54
CA LYS A 3 -13.25 15.14 7.60
C LYS A 3 -13.40 16.65 7.33
N LYS A 4 -13.18 17.48 8.36
CA LYS A 4 -13.25 18.95 8.24
C LYS A 4 -12.11 19.52 7.38
N LYS A 5 -11.02 18.77 7.23
CA LYS A 5 -9.81 19.14 6.48
C LYS A 5 -9.69 18.42 5.11
N ASP A 6 -10.76 17.75 4.65
CA ASP A 6 -10.77 16.88 3.46
C ASP A 6 -9.64 15.82 3.43
N LEU A 7 -9.25 15.33 4.61
CA LEU A 7 -8.24 14.28 4.78
C LEU A 7 -8.88 12.89 4.79
N PHE A 8 -8.06 11.88 4.52
CA PHE A 8 -8.43 10.47 4.59
C PHE A 8 -7.60 9.72 5.65
N PHE A 9 -8.04 8.53 6.00
CA PHE A 9 -7.32 7.63 6.90
C PHE A 9 -6.82 6.40 6.13
N LEU A 10 -5.51 6.16 6.18
CA LEU A 10 -4.87 4.93 5.69
C LEU A 10 -4.56 4.05 6.88
N ASP A 11 -5.17 2.88 6.94
CA ASP A 11 -4.89 1.88 7.97
C ASP A 11 -3.71 1.00 7.57
N SER A 12 -2.63 1.04 8.35
CA SER A 12 -1.44 0.22 8.16
C SER A 12 -1.64 -1.24 8.59
N ARG A 13 -2.77 -1.56 9.24
CA ARG A 13 -3.14 -2.90 9.74
C ARG A 13 -2.01 -3.53 10.57
N THR A 14 -1.67 -2.91 11.68
CA THR A 14 -0.74 -3.47 12.68
C THR A 14 -1.37 -4.57 13.53
N THR A 15 -2.70 -4.73 13.48
CA THR A 15 -3.47 -5.81 14.10
C THR A 15 -4.42 -6.44 13.08
N PRO A 16 -4.68 -7.77 13.15
CA PRO A 16 -5.67 -8.42 12.30
C PRO A 16 -7.10 -7.89 12.56
N VAL A 17 -7.40 -7.43 13.78
CA VAL A 17 -8.73 -6.94 14.18
C VAL A 17 -8.75 -5.40 14.19
N SER A 18 -8.79 -4.78 13.02
CA SER A 18 -8.94 -3.33 12.92
C SER A 18 -10.41 -2.91 13.00
N VAL A 19 -10.73 -2.00 13.92
CA VAL A 19 -12.04 -1.34 14.02
C VAL A 19 -12.17 -0.14 13.07
N CYS A 20 -11.06 0.30 12.45
CA CYS A 20 -10.99 1.54 11.68
C CYS A 20 -11.91 1.51 10.45
N GLY A 21 -12.04 0.37 9.77
CA GLY A 21 -12.94 0.23 8.62
C GLY A 21 -14.42 0.42 9.01
N ASN A 22 -14.85 -0.19 10.10
CA ASN A 22 -16.22 -0.06 10.61
C ASN A 22 -16.55 1.37 11.04
N ILE A 23 -15.64 2.00 11.79
CA ILE A 23 -15.83 3.37 12.26
C ILE A 23 -15.82 4.35 11.08
N SER A 24 -14.88 4.20 10.15
CA SER A 24 -14.76 5.10 8.99
C SER A 24 -16.00 5.08 8.11
N ARG A 25 -16.63 3.90 7.93
CA ARG A 25 -17.94 3.79 7.27
C ARG A 25 -19.02 4.56 8.02
N LYS A 26 -19.15 4.36 9.34
CA LYS A 26 -20.17 5.02 10.17
C LYS A 26 -20.09 6.55 10.13
N ILE A 27 -18.88 7.10 10.21
CA ILE A 27 -18.68 8.56 10.24
C ILE A 27 -18.58 9.19 8.86
N ARG A 28 -18.65 8.37 7.79
CA ARG A 28 -18.33 8.76 6.42
C ARG A 28 -16.98 9.50 6.41
N LEU A 29 -15.90 8.75 6.71
CA LEU A 29 -14.50 9.16 6.53
C LEU A 29 -13.85 8.37 5.37
N LYS A 30 -13.10 9.08 4.51
CA LYS A 30 -12.40 8.49 3.36
C LYS A 30 -11.35 7.53 3.92
N TYR A 31 -11.40 6.27 3.51
CA TYR A 31 -10.67 5.19 4.17
C TYR A 31 -10.05 4.23 3.15
N ALA A 32 -8.85 3.77 3.44
CA ALA A 32 -8.19 2.70 2.71
C ALA A 32 -7.35 1.84 3.66
N GLU A 33 -7.11 0.59 3.26
CA GLU A 33 -6.30 -0.37 3.99
C GLU A 33 -5.07 -0.75 3.18
N ARG A 34 -3.95 -0.96 3.87
CA ARG A 34 -2.77 -1.59 3.29
C ARG A 34 -3.10 -3.02 2.83
N SER A 35 -2.71 -3.34 1.61
CA SER A 35 -2.68 -4.70 1.06
C SER A 35 -1.39 -5.43 1.40
N VAL A 36 -0.22 -4.78 1.18
CA VAL A 36 1.10 -5.42 1.35
C VAL A 36 2.05 -4.51 2.15
N PHE A 37 2.84 -5.09 3.04
CA PHE A 37 3.96 -4.40 3.68
C PHE A 37 5.24 -4.79 2.93
N LEU A 38 5.96 -3.80 2.37
CA LEU A 38 7.03 -4.05 1.40
C LEU A 38 8.32 -4.53 2.05
N ASP A 39 8.63 -4.06 3.24
CA ASP A 39 9.94 -4.25 3.84
C ASP A 39 9.90 -4.68 5.30
N LEU A 40 11.08 -4.92 5.86
CA LEU A 40 11.23 -5.41 7.23
C LEU A 40 11.92 -4.36 8.09
N GLY A 41 11.53 -4.29 9.36
CA GLY A 41 12.17 -3.42 10.36
C GLY A 41 13.59 -3.86 10.71
N GLN A 42 13.87 -5.16 10.69
CA GLN A 42 15.14 -5.75 11.16
C GLN A 42 16.22 -5.79 10.08
N LYS A 43 17.49 -5.82 10.51
CA LYS A 43 18.64 -6.02 9.63
C LYS A 43 18.62 -7.45 9.09
N LYS A 44 18.62 -7.56 7.76
CA LYS A 44 18.92 -8.78 7.01
C LYS A 44 20.11 -8.49 6.10
N GLU A 45 20.78 -9.53 5.64
CA GLU A 45 21.71 -9.39 4.52
C GLU A 45 21.02 -8.74 3.32
N GLU A 46 21.75 -7.87 2.61
CA GLU A 46 21.21 -7.06 1.53
C GLU A 46 20.50 -7.90 0.45
N LYS A 47 21.12 -9.01 0.02
CA LYS A 47 20.56 -9.91 -0.99
C LYS A 47 19.20 -10.47 -0.55
N GLN A 48 19.10 -10.90 0.70
CA GLN A 48 17.87 -11.46 1.26
C GLN A 48 16.79 -10.38 1.42
N TYR A 49 17.20 -9.17 1.82
CA TYR A 49 16.30 -8.02 1.92
C TYR A 49 15.73 -7.63 0.56
N ARG A 50 16.57 -7.50 -0.47
CA ARG A 50 16.13 -7.19 -1.84
C ARG A 50 15.17 -8.25 -2.38
N ALA A 51 15.49 -9.53 -2.18
CA ALA A 51 14.62 -10.64 -2.58
C ALA A 51 13.26 -10.61 -1.88
N TYR A 52 13.24 -10.25 -0.59
CA TYR A 52 11.99 -10.07 0.17
C TYR A 52 11.14 -8.94 -0.41
N VAL A 53 11.70 -7.74 -0.58
CA VAL A 53 10.96 -6.59 -1.14
C VAL A 53 10.43 -6.92 -2.54
N LYS A 54 11.24 -7.56 -3.39
CA LYS A 54 10.79 -7.98 -4.74
C LYS A 54 9.66 -9.02 -4.69
N LYS A 55 9.66 -9.92 -3.71
CA LYS A 55 8.53 -10.84 -3.48
C LYS A 55 7.26 -10.08 -3.09
N GLN A 56 7.37 -9.10 -2.18
CA GLN A 56 6.22 -8.29 -1.76
C GLN A 56 5.66 -7.44 -2.90
N ILE A 57 6.51 -6.92 -3.80
CA ILE A 57 6.04 -6.22 -5.01
C ILE A 57 5.25 -7.14 -5.94
N ARG A 58 5.70 -8.38 -6.15
CA ARG A 58 4.93 -9.37 -6.94
C ARG A 58 3.58 -9.70 -6.32
N GLU A 59 3.52 -9.81 -4.99
CA GLU A 59 2.25 -9.98 -4.29
C GLU A 59 1.32 -8.77 -4.47
N LEU A 60 1.87 -7.56 -4.39
CA LEU A 60 1.11 -6.33 -4.64
C LEU A 60 0.49 -6.32 -6.05
N ILE A 61 1.27 -6.71 -7.06
CA ILE A 61 0.83 -6.84 -8.46
C ILE A 61 -0.34 -7.82 -8.55
N ASN A 62 -0.20 -9.02 -7.97
CA ASN A 62 -1.25 -10.04 -7.99
C ASN A 62 -2.55 -9.54 -7.36
N ILE A 63 -2.47 -8.90 -6.20
CA ILE A 63 -3.63 -8.32 -5.52
C ILE A 63 -4.26 -7.21 -6.39
N ALA A 64 -3.46 -6.34 -7.00
CA ALA A 64 -3.96 -5.27 -7.86
C ALA A 64 -4.70 -5.82 -9.08
N LYS A 65 -4.18 -6.87 -9.72
CA LYS A 65 -4.85 -7.54 -10.85
C LYS A 65 -6.16 -8.21 -10.43
N THR A 66 -6.21 -8.76 -9.22
CA THR A 66 -7.39 -9.49 -8.72
C THR A 66 -8.49 -8.56 -8.23
N ARG A 67 -8.13 -7.46 -7.56
CA ARG A 67 -9.06 -6.55 -6.87
C ARG A 67 -9.26 -5.22 -7.60
N GLY A 68 -8.59 -5.02 -8.73
CA GLY A 68 -8.54 -3.76 -9.49
C GLY A 68 -7.59 -2.71 -8.90
N SER A 69 -7.24 -2.79 -7.61
CA SER A 69 -6.23 -1.93 -6.99
C SER A 69 -5.60 -2.59 -5.75
N ALA A 70 -4.43 -2.11 -5.36
CA ALA A 70 -3.77 -2.52 -4.13
C ALA A 70 -2.92 -1.36 -3.57
N ILE A 71 -2.72 -1.36 -2.25
CA ILE A 71 -1.88 -0.37 -1.55
C ILE A 71 -0.73 -1.08 -0.83
N ALA A 72 0.49 -0.66 -1.13
CA ALA A 72 1.68 -1.07 -0.39
C ALA A 72 2.13 0.04 0.57
N ILE A 73 2.70 -0.36 1.71
CA ILE A 73 3.42 0.53 2.63
C ILE A 73 4.83 -0.03 2.85
N GLY A 74 5.83 0.84 2.84
CA GLY A 74 7.21 0.54 3.20
C GLY A 74 7.86 1.76 3.86
N HIS A 75 9.12 1.63 4.25
CA HIS A 75 9.90 2.69 4.88
C HIS A 75 10.88 3.32 3.88
N ASP A 76 11.41 4.49 4.22
CA ASP A 76 12.39 5.28 3.47
C ASP A 76 13.82 4.70 3.49
N LYS A 77 13.93 3.37 3.43
CA LYS A 77 15.21 2.67 3.42
C LYS A 77 15.79 2.67 2.01
N LYS A 78 17.09 2.99 1.89
CA LYS A 78 17.83 3.01 0.62
C LYS A 78 17.56 1.76 -0.24
N LEU A 79 17.68 0.57 0.35
CA LEU A 79 17.45 -0.69 -0.35
C LEU A 79 15.99 -0.87 -0.80
N THR A 80 15.01 -0.44 0.00
CA THR A 80 13.59 -0.49 -0.40
C THR A 80 13.36 0.39 -1.63
N ILE A 81 13.87 1.62 -1.60
CA ILE A 81 13.72 2.60 -2.69
C ILE A 81 14.36 2.08 -3.97
N GLU A 82 15.57 1.53 -3.89
CA GLU A 82 16.27 0.95 -5.04
C GLU A 82 15.48 -0.20 -5.67
N VAL A 83 14.99 -1.15 -4.86
CA VAL A 83 14.20 -2.29 -5.38
C VAL A 83 12.87 -1.82 -5.97
N ILE A 84 12.20 -0.83 -5.37
CA ILE A 84 11.00 -0.24 -5.95
C ILE A 84 11.33 0.35 -7.33
N LYS A 85 12.37 1.18 -7.42
CA LYS A 85 12.80 1.81 -8.68
C LYS A 85 13.08 0.78 -9.77
N ASP A 86 13.84 -0.27 -9.42
CA ASP A 86 14.20 -1.35 -10.35
C ASP A 86 12.99 -2.18 -10.79
N SER A 87 11.93 -2.22 -9.97
CA SER A 87 10.71 -2.98 -10.27
C SER A 87 9.66 -2.19 -11.05
N ILE A 88 9.81 -0.86 -11.23
CA ILE A 88 8.83 -0.03 -11.97
C ILE A 88 8.58 -0.59 -13.39
N PRO A 89 9.60 -0.92 -14.20
CA PRO A 89 9.36 -1.46 -15.55
C PRO A 89 8.58 -2.77 -15.54
N ASP A 90 8.79 -3.62 -14.53
CA ASP A 90 8.06 -4.88 -14.39
C ASP A 90 6.60 -4.63 -13.98
N ILE A 91 6.35 -3.65 -13.10
CA ILE A 91 4.98 -3.24 -12.73
C ILE A 91 4.23 -2.69 -13.96
N GLU A 92 4.89 -1.88 -14.79
CA GLU A 92 4.29 -1.29 -15.99
C GLU A 92 4.00 -2.35 -17.07
N LYS A 93 4.89 -3.33 -17.25
CA LYS A 93 4.66 -4.48 -18.15
C LYS A 93 3.43 -5.30 -17.78
N GLU A 94 3.10 -5.36 -16.49
CA GLU A 94 1.89 -6.01 -15.97
C GLU A 94 0.62 -5.16 -16.17
N ASN A 95 0.72 -4.04 -16.91
CA ASN A 95 -0.35 -3.07 -17.17
C ASN A 95 -0.91 -2.42 -15.90
N ILE A 96 -0.05 -2.22 -14.90
CA ILE A 96 -0.42 -1.59 -13.62
C ILE A 96 0.11 -0.15 -13.60
N LYS A 97 -0.78 0.78 -13.23
CA LYS A 97 -0.44 2.20 -13.08
C LYS A 97 -0.17 2.55 -11.62
N ILE A 98 1.02 3.07 -11.34
CA ILE A 98 1.36 3.66 -10.05
C ILE A 98 0.68 5.04 -9.95
N VAL A 99 -0.07 5.27 -8.88
CA VAL A 99 -0.83 6.51 -8.68
C VAL A 99 -0.66 7.06 -7.26
N PRO A 100 -0.85 8.37 -7.05
CA PRO A 100 -0.94 8.92 -5.71
C PRO A 100 -2.09 8.25 -4.93
N LEU A 101 -1.87 7.98 -3.64
CA LEU A 101 -2.83 7.31 -2.77
C LEU A 101 -4.23 7.96 -2.81
N LYS A 102 -4.31 9.29 -2.93
CA LYS A 102 -5.57 10.05 -3.06
C LYS A 102 -6.48 9.56 -4.19
N LYS A 103 -5.95 8.91 -5.24
CA LYS A 103 -6.75 8.32 -6.33
C LYS A 103 -7.38 6.97 -5.98
N LEU A 104 -6.83 6.26 -4.98
CA LEU A 104 -7.29 4.94 -4.54
C LEU A 104 -8.21 5.02 -3.33
N VAL A 105 -8.14 6.10 -2.55
CA VAL A 105 -9.08 6.31 -1.46
C VAL A 105 -10.42 6.77 -2.04
N GLY A 106 -11.47 5.98 -1.81
CA GLY A 106 -12.79 6.20 -2.38
C GLY A 106 -13.33 7.61 -2.17
N LYS A 107 -14.07 8.11 -3.18
CA LYS A 107 -15.04 9.19 -2.99
C LYS A 107 -16.34 8.57 -2.46
N TYR A 108 -17.10 9.30 -1.65
CA TYR A 108 -18.47 8.89 -1.38
C TYR A 108 -19.22 8.88 -2.70
N GLU A 109 -19.77 7.73 -3.09
CA GLU A 109 -20.95 7.75 -3.95
C GLU A 109 -22.08 8.35 -3.10
N LYS A 110 -22.75 9.33 -3.71
CA LYS A 110 -23.86 10.08 -3.11
C LYS A 110 -25.05 9.18 -2.88
#